data_AF-A0A3A0EJX5-F1
#
_entry.id   AF-A0A3A0EJX5-F1
#
_cell.length_a   1.000
_cell.length_b   1.000
_cell.length_c   1.000
_cell.angle_alpha   90.00
_cell.angle_beta   90.00
_cell.angle_gamma   90.00
#
_symmetry.space_group_name_H-M   'P 1'
#
loop_
_entity.id
_entity.type
_entity.pdbx_description
1 polymer ?
#
loop_
_entity_poly.entity_id
_entity_poly.type
_entity_poly.pdbx_seq_one_letter_code
_entity_poly.pdbx_strand_id
1 'polypeptide(L)'
;MTHPIYLDHHSTTPVDPRVLDAMLPYFSEHYGNASSRSHAPGRTAAAAVEQARERVAQSIGASYSEVVFTAGATESNALAIKGCAQRRPGAHLVTSAIEHRSVLDACRRLEADGWALTVLPVDRFGIGRFNTEEEIDRAAHLIAKQVRTLRERR
;
A
#
# COMPACT_ATOMS: atom_id res chain seq x y z
N MET A 1 -15.89 8.60 32.32
CA MET A 1 -15.56 7.29 31.76
C MET A 1 -14.14 7.35 31.23
N THR A 2 -13.28 6.41 31.61
CA THR A 2 -11.91 6.31 31.08
C THR A 2 -11.99 5.70 29.69
N HIS A 3 -11.62 6.46 28.65
CA HIS A 3 -11.48 5.90 27.31
C HIS A 3 -10.33 4.89 27.30
N PRO A 4 -10.49 3.73 26.64
CA PRO A 4 -9.41 2.78 26.47
C PRO A 4 -8.28 3.42 25.65
N ILE A 5 -7.03 3.19 26.06
CA ILE A 5 -5.87 3.62 25.28
C ILE A 5 -5.77 2.72 24.05
N TYR A 6 -5.82 3.31 22.85
CA TYR A 6 -5.70 2.58 21.59
C TYR A 6 -4.23 2.44 21.19
N LEU A 7 -3.72 1.20 21.16
CA LEU A 7 -2.32 0.87 20.84
C LEU A 7 -2.23 -0.09 19.64
N ASP A 8 -3.16 0.00 18.69
CA ASP A 8 -3.28 -0.91 17.53
C ASP A 8 -3.33 -0.16 16.17
N HIS A 9 -2.47 0.86 16.00
CA HIS A 9 -2.44 1.65 14.77
C HIS A 9 -2.03 0.89 13.50
N HIS A 10 -1.48 -0.32 13.62
CA HIS A 10 -1.20 -1.18 12.48
C HIS A 10 -2.46 -1.83 11.90
N SER A 11 -3.53 -1.96 12.69
CA SER A 11 -4.82 -2.47 12.23
C SER A 11 -5.63 -1.39 11.51
N THR A 12 -5.75 -0.20 12.13
CA THR A 12 -6.32 1.00 11.51
C THR A 12 -5.94 2.25 12.31
N THR A 13 -6.21 3.43 11.77
CA THR A 13 -5.95 4.71 12.45
C THR A 13 -7.20 5.59 12.49
N PRO A 14 -7.38 6.41 13.54
CA PRO A 14 -8.41 7.44 13.53
C PRO A 14 -8.20 8.41 12.37
N VAL A 15 -9.29 8.78 11.70
CA VAL A 15 -9.24 9.79 10.64
C VAL A 15 -8.83 11.13 11.26
N ASP A 16 -7.83 11.78 10.67
CA ASP A 16 -7.43 13.14 11.07
C ASP A 16 -8.62 14.10 10.86
N PRO A 17 -8.97 14.97 11.83
CA PRO A 17 -10.10 15.89 11.69
C PRO A 17 -10.05 16.74 10.40
N ARG A 18 -8.85 17.13 9.95
CA ARG A 18 -8.67 17.91 8.71
C ARG A 18 -9.03 17.10 7.47
N VAL A 19 -8.82 15.78 7.50
CA VAL A 19 -9.23 14.88 6.42
C VAL A 19 -10.75 14.75 6.42
N LEU A 20 -11.37 14.58 7.59
CA LEU A 20 -12.82 14.52 7.71
C LEU A 20 -13.48 15.80 7.16
N ASP A 21 -13.00 16.97 7.59
CA ASP A 21 -13.52 18.27 7.14
C ASP A 21 -13.40 18.44 5.62
N ALA A 22 -12.30 17.97 5.03
CA ALA A 22 -12.12 18.00 3.57
C ALA A 22 -13.04 17.03 2.82
N MET A 23 -13.47 15.94 3.47
CA MET A 23 -14.34 14.92 2.88
C MET A 23 -15.83 15.31 2.94
N LEU A 24 -16.28 15.90 4.05
CA LEU A 24 -17.69 16.16 4.33
C LEU A 24 -18.45 16.89 3.20
N PRO A 25 -17.91 17.92 2.54
CA PRO A 25 -18.62 18.60 1.44
C PRO A 25 -19.03 17.68 0.29
N TYR A 26 -18.27 16.59 0.04
CA TYR A 26 -18.57 15.64 -1.03
C TYR A 26 -19.70 14.66 -0.68
N PHE A 27 -20.14 14.64 0.58
CA PHE A 27 -21.31 13.87 1.03
C PHE A 27 -22.61 14.70 1.03
N SER A 28 -22.53 16.03 0.91
CA SER A 28 -23.69 16.93 1.01
C SER A 28 -23.81 17.90 -0.16
N GLU A 29 -22.81 18.72 -0.42
CA GLU A 29 -22.86 19.85 -1.37
C GLU A 29 -22.26 19.51 -2.74
N HIS A 30 -21.24 18.66 -2.78
CA HIS A 30 -20.49 18.27 -3.98
C HIS A 30 -20.67 16.79 -4.32
N TYR A 31 -21.92 16.31 -4.25
CA TYR A 31 -22.33 14.92 -4.43
C TYR A 31 -22.35 14.41 -5.89
N GLY A 32 -21.87 15.21 -6.84
CA GLY A 32 -21.94 14.90 -8.26
C GLY A 32 -21.19 13.60 -8.62
N ASN A 33 -21.67 12.89 -9.64
CA ASN A 33 -20.93 11.77 -10.21
C ASN A 33 -19.79 12.32 -11.10
N ALA A 34 -18.54 11.98 -10.76
CA ALA A 34 -17.34 12.42 -11.49
C ALA A 34 -17.32 11.97 -12.97
N SER A 35 -18.08 10.94 -13.34
CA SER A 35 -18.24 10.52 -14.74
C SER A 35 -19.16 11.43 -15.56
N SER A 36 -20.01 12.23 -14.90
CA SER A 36 -20.98 13.11 -15.56
C SER A 36 -20.38 14.45 -15.96
N ARG A 37 -19.56 14.47 -17.02
CA ARG A 37 -18.83 15.69 -17.44
C ARG A 37 -19.69 16.78 -18.10
N SER A 38 -20.95 16.48 -18.44
CA SER A 38 -21.86 17.40 -19.16
C SER A 38 -22.43 18.53 -18.30
N HIS A 39 -22.53 18.35 -16.98
CA HIS A 39 -23.14 19.34 -16.07
C HIS A 39 -22.21 19.73 -14.92
N ALA A 40 -22.50 20.89 -14.31
CA ALA A 40 -21.63 21.49 -13.31
C ALA A 40 -21.33 20.57 -12.11
N PRO A 41 -22.31 19.90 -11.46
CA PRO A 41 -22.02 18.99 -10.35
C PRO A 41 -21.01 17.88 -10.67
N GLY A 42 -21.11 17.26 -11.86
CA GLY A 42 -20.18 16.19 -12.23
C GLY A 42 -18.80 16.71 -12.61
N ARG A 43 -18.69 17.91 -13.21
CA ARG A 43 -17.39 18.58 -13.41
C ARG A 43 -16.71 18.94 -12.09
N THR A 44 -17.45 19.43 -11.10
CA THR A 44 -16.92 19.71 -9.76
C THR A 44 -16.37 18.44 -9.11
N ALA A 45 -17.12 17.34 -9.15
CA ALA A 45 -16.66 16.06 -8.61
C ALA A 45 -15.45 15.49 -9.37
N ALA A 46 -15.43 15.60 -10.71
CA ALA A 46 -14.29 15.17 -11.52
C ALA A 46 -13.01 15.94 -11.15
N ALA A 47 -13.10 17.28 -11.04
CA ALA A 47 -11.96 18.10 -10.66
C ALA A 47 -11.41 17.73 -9.27
N ALA A 48 -12.29 17.40 -8.31
CA ALA A 48 -11.87 16.95 -6.98
C ALA A 48 -11.12 15.62 -7.01
N VAL A 49 -11.60 14.64 -7.79
CA VAL A 49 -10.91 13.35 -7.98
C VAL A 49 -9.57 13.52 -8.68
N GLU A 50 -9.51 14.38 -9.71
CA GLU A 50 -8.26 14.69 -10.44
C GLU A 50 -7.24 15.36 -9.50
N GLN A 51 -7.66 16.33 -8.69
CA GLN A 51 -6.81 16.97 -7.68
C GLN A 51 -6.33 15.97 -6.61
N ALA A 52 -7.20 15.07 -6.13
CA ALA A 52 -6.80 14.04 -5.19
C ALA A 52 -5.75 13.10 -5.78
N ARG A 53 -5.90 12.70 -7.05
CA ARG A 53 -4.94 11.85 -7.76
C ARG A 53 -3.57 12.52 -7.86
N GLU A 54 -3.54 13.79 -8.24
CA GLU A 54 -2.32 14.61 -8.33
C GLU A 54 -1.58 14.64 -6.98
N ARG A 55 -2.29 14.89 -5.88
CA ARG A 55 -1.70 14.92 -4.53
C ARG A 55 -1.12 13.57 -4.11
N VAL A 56 -1.84 12.48 -4.39
CA VAL A 56 -1.34 11.12 -4.12
C VAL A 56 -0.08 10.84 -4.93
N ALA A 57 -0.10 11.12 -6.24
CA ALA A 57 1.04 10.93 -7.12
C ALA A 57 2.29 11.68 -6.63
N GLN A 58 2.13 12.96 -6.30
CA GLN A 58 3.21 13.79 -5.76
C GLN A 58 3.77 13.25 -4.44
N SER A 59 2.92 12.74 -3.55
CA SER A 59 3.35 12.20 -2.25
C SER A 59 4.27 10.97 -2.35
N ILE A 60 4.21 10.24 -3.46
CA ILE A 60 5.03 9.04 -3.73
C ILE A 60 6.02 9.23 -4.90
N GLY A 61 6.14 10.45 -5.44
CA GLY A 61 7.03 10.74 -6.58
C GLY A 61 6.61 10.11 -7.91
N ALA A 62 5.33 9.77 -8.08
CA ALA A 62 4.78 9.22 -9.31
C ALA A 62 4.16 10.32 -10.21
N SER A 63 3.90 9.99 -11.46
CA SER A 63 3.09 10.82 -12.36
C SER A 63 1.59 10.62 -12.12
N TYR A 64 0.80 11.62 -12.49
CA TYR A 64 -0.66 11.57 -12.42
C TYR A 64 -1.26 10.31 -13.07
N SER A 65 -0.73 9.88 -14.22
CA SER A 65 -1.23 8.73 -14.99
C SER A 65 -0.91 7.37 -14.36
N GLU A 66 -0.01 7.30 -13.39
CA GLU A 66 0.42 6.05 -12.75
C GLU A 66 -0.45 5.67 -11.54
N VAL A 67 -1.27 6.60 -11.03
CA VAL A 67 -2.14 6.34 -9.88
C VAL A 67 -3.48 5.79 -10.35
N VAL A 68 -3.83 4.59 -9.89
CA VAL A 68 -5.16 3.98 -10.05
C VAL A 68 -5.85 3.93 -8.68
N PHE A 69 -7.06 4.46 -8.58
CA PHE A 69 -7.85 4.36 -7.34
C PHE A 69 -8.54 3.00 -7.28
N THR A 70 -8.48 2.37 -6.10
CA THR A 70 -9.15 1.12 -5.75
C THR A 70 -9.89 1.31 -4.43
N ALA A 71 -10.68 0.33 -4.00
CA ALA A 71 -11.35 0.34 -2.71
C ALA A 71 -10.38 0.15 -1.52
N GLY A 72 -9.12 -0.23 -1.76
CA GLY A 72 -8.10 -0.36 -0.72
C GLY A 72 -6.93 -1.28 -1.11
N ALA A 73 -5.99 -1.44 -0.19
CA ALA A 73 -4.75 -2.19 -0.44
C ALA A 73 -4.98 -3.65 -0.85
N THR A 74 -6.02 -4.32 -0.33
CA THR A 74 -6.36 -5.70 -0.73
C THR A 74 -6.71 -5.78 -2.22
N GLU A 75 -7.52 -4.85 -2.72
CA GLU A 75 -7.86 -4.80 -4.16
C GLU A 75 -6.65 -4.39 -4.99
N SER A 76 -5.87 -3.39 -4.55
CA SER A 76 -4.65 -2.97 -5.26
C SER A 76 -3.65 -4.11 -5.44
N ASN A 77 -3.40 -4.88 -4.39
CA ASN A 77 -2.50 -6.03 -4.44
C ASN A 77 -3.01 -7.11 -5.40
N ALA A 78 -4.30 -7.43 -5.33
CA ALA A 78 -4.91 -8.41 -6.24
C ALA A 78 -4.86 -7.93 -7.70
N LEU A 79 -5.18 -6.66 -7.96
CA LEU A 79 -5.13 -6.04 -9.28
C LEU A 79 -3.73 -6.10 -9.88
N ALA A 80 -2.72 -5.70 -9.11
CA ALA A 80 -1.32 -5.69 -9.55
C ALA A 80 -0.82 -7.11 -9.87
N ILE A 81 -1.00 -8.06 -8.94
CA ILE A 81 -0.51 -9.42 -9.07
C ILE A 81 -1.20 -10.15 -10.23
N LYS A 82 -2.53 -10.16 -10.23
CA LYS A 82 -3.31 -10.88 -11.25
C LYS A 82 -3.19 -10.22 -12.62
N GLY A 83 -3.19 -8.88 -12.67
CA GLY A 83 -3.00 -8.14 -13.91
C GLY A 83 -1.62 -8.38 -14.54
N CYS A 84 -0.55 -8.40 -13.73
CA CYS A 84 0.78 -8.74 -14.21
C CYS A 84 0.88 -10.18 -14.70
N ALA A 85 0.30 -11.13 -13.97
CA ALA A 85 0.24 -12.53 -14.39
C ALA A 85 -0.47 -12.68 -15.74
N GLN A 86 -1.66 -12.08 -15.91
CA GLN A 86 -2.39 -12.13 -17.19
C GLN A 86 -1.59 -11.60 -18.38
N ARG A 87 -0.71 -10.60 -18.16
CA ARG A 87 0.17 -10.06 -19.19
C ARG A 87 1.40 -10.93 -19.50
N ARG A 88 1.71 -11.91 -18.64
CA ARG A 88 2.86 -12.82 -18.80
C ARG A 88 2.46 -14.29 -18.55
N PRO A 89 1.54 -14.87 -19.34
CA PRO A 89 1.08 -16.25 -19.16
C PRO A 89 2.26 -17.23 -19.03
N GLY A 90 2.23 -18.08 -18.00
CA GLY A 90 3.27 -19.10 -17.76
C GLY A 90 4.53 -18.60 -17.06
N ALA A 91 4.60 -17.33 -16.63
CA ALA A 91 5.70 -16.86 -15.79
C ALA A 91 5.68 -17.53 -14.40
N HIS A 92 6.85 -17.56 -13.74
CA HIS A 92 6.99 -18.05 -12.37
C HIS A 92 6.75 -16.92 -11.38
N LEU A 93 5.86 -17.15 -10.41
CA LEU A 93 5.59 -16.23 -9.31
C LEU A 93 6.61 -16.44 -8.19
N VAL A 94 7.19 -15.36 -7.69
CA VAL A 94 8.06 -15.38 -6.51
C VAL A 94 7.56 -14.35 -5.51
N THR A 95 7.41 -14.75 -4.25
CA THR A 95 6.96 -13.89 -3.14
C THR A 95 7.65 -14.28 -1.84
N SER A 96 7.44 -13.51 -0.75
CA SER A 96 7.98 -13.83 0.58
C SER A 96 6.92 -14.40 1.51
N ALA A 97 7.33 -15.28 2.44
CA ALA A 97 6.46 -15.88 3.44
C ALA A 97 5.85 -14.86 4.45
N ILE A 98 6.41 -13.66 4.55
CA ILE A 98 5.95 -12.61 5.47
C ILE A 98 5.11 -11.51 4.82
N GLU A 99 4.72 -11.69 3.55
CA GLU A 99 3.82 -10.75 2.90
C GLU A 99 2.44 -10.71 3.57
N HIS A 100 1.74 -9.59 3.41
CA HIS A 100 0.36 -9.48 3.87
C HIS A 100 -0.52 -10.53 3.20
N ARG A 101 -1.57 -10.99 3.90
CA ARG A 101 -2.48 -12.04 3.41
C ARG A 101 -3.07 -11.75 2.04
N SER A 102 -3.35 -10.48 1.71
CA SER A 102 -3.85 -10.08 0.39
C SER A 102 -2.90 -10.42 -0.76
N VAL A 103 -1.60 -10.48 -0.51
CA VAL A 103 -0.57 -10.86 -1.50
C VAL A 103 -0.50 -12.38 -1.58
N LEU A 104 -0.31 -13.05 -0.43
CA LEU A 104 -0.18 -14.51 -0.37
C LEU A 104 -1.41 -15.22 -0.94
N ASP A 105 -2.62 -14.77 -0.60
CA ASP A 105 -3.86 -15.39 -1.10
C ASP A 105 -4.07 -15.12 -2.59
N ALA A 106 -3.61 -13.97 -3.11
CA ALA A 106 -3.61 -13.69 -4.55
C ALA A 106 -2.64 -14.62 -5.31
N CYS A 107 -1.42 -14.82 -4.78
CA CYS A 107 -0.44 -15.74 -5.35
C CYS A 107 -0.91 -17.19 -5.30
N ARG A 108 -1.43 -17.66 -4.16
CA ARG A 108 -1.98 -19.01 -4.00
C ARG A 108 -3.17 -19.26 -4.91
N ARG A 109 -3.99 -18.23 -5.18
CA ARG A 109 -5.06 -18.36 -6.15
C ARG A 109 -4.52 -18.65 -7.56
N LEU A 110 -3.49 -17.93 -7.98
CA LEU A 110 -2.84 -18.18 -9.26
C LEU A 110 -2.15 -19.54 -9.30
N GLU A 111 -1.52 -19.97 -8.20
CA GLU A 111 -0.96 -21.32 -8.07
C GLU A 111 -2.03 -22.40 -8.29
N ALA A 112 -3.21 -22.24 -7.66
CA ALA A 112 -4.35 -23.12 -7.88
C ALA A 112 -4.88 -23.08 -9.33
N ASP A 113 -4.70 -21.95 -10.03
CA ASP A 113 -4.99 -21.79 -11.45
C ASP A 113 -3.85 -22.32 -12.36
N GLY A 114 -2.82 -22.99 -11.80
CA GLY A 114 -1.77 -23.71 -12.53
C GLY A 114 -0.42 -22.98 -12.66
N TRP A 115 -0.24 -21.84 -11.97
CA TRP A 115 1.01 -21.08 -12.01
C TRP A 115 2.07 -21.68 -11.07
N ALA A 116 3.34 -21.69 -11.47
CA ALA A 116 4.42 -22.01 -10.55
C ALA A 116 4.56 -20.88 -9.51
N LEU A 117 4.74 -21.24 -8.24
CA LEU A 117 4.92 -20.30 -7.13
C LEU A 117 6.10 -20.72 -6.25
N THR A 118 7.00 -19.79 -5.96
CA THR A 118 8.01 -19.91 -4.91
C THR A 118 7.72 -18.90 -3.80
N VAL A 119 7.56 -19.40 -2.57
CA VAL A 119 7.43 -18.57 -1.37
C VAL A 119 8.75 -18.64 -0.60
N LEU A 120 9.49 -17.53 -0.57
CA LEU A 120 10.79 -17.44 0.08
C LEU A 120 10.63 -17.36 1.60
N PRO A 121 11.29 -18.24 2.38
CA PRO A 121 11.29 -18.15 3.83
C PRO A 121 12.05 -16.90 4.28
N VAL A 122 11.87 -16.53 5.55
CA VAL A 122 12.70 -15.53 6.22
C VAL A 122 13.37 -16.16 7.42
N ASP A 123 14.48 -15.57 7.85
CA ASP A 123 15.12 -15.92 9.11
C ASP A 123 14.31 -15.42 10.32
N ARG A 124 14.84 -15.71 11.52
CA ARG A 124 14.25 -15.28 12.82
C ARG A 124 14.15 -13.76 13.00
N PHE A 125 14.76 -12.96 12.14
CA PHE A 125 14.73 -11.50 12.16
C PHE A 125 13.86 -10.90 11.05
N GLY A 126 13.22 -11.74 10.23
CA GLY A 126 12.41 -11.29 9.08
C GLY A 126 13.25 -10.90 7.86
N ILE A 127 14.49 -11.39 7.78
CA ILE A 127 15.46 -11.12 6.71
C ILE A 127 15.51 -12.33 5.75
N GLY A 128 15.81 -12.10 4.47
CA GLY A 128 15.94 -13.17 3.45
C GLY A 128 14.85 -13.21 2.37
N ARG A 129 13.98 -12.19 2.34
CA ARG A 129 12.91 -12.03 1.34
C ARG A 129 13.41 -11.72 -0.06
N PHE A 130 14.29 -10.72 -0.22
CA PHE A 130 14.94 -10.32 -1.48
C PHE A 130 16.31 -9.64 -1.24
N ASN A 131 16.84 -9.73 -0.03
CA ASN A 131 18.03 -8.96 0.36
C ASN A 131 19.29 -9.71 -0.04
N THR A 132 20.28 -9.02 -0.60
CA THR A 132 21.63 -9.58 -0.74
C THR A 132 22.31 -9.65 0.63
N GLU A 133 23.33 -10.50 0.76
CA GLU A 133 24.16 -10.56 1.97
C GLU A 133 24.73 -9.17 2.35
N GLU A 134 25.12 -8.37 1.33
CA GLU A 134 25.63 -7.01 1.56
C GLU A 134 24.57 -6.06 2.14
N GLU A 135 23.32 -6.19 1.73
CA GLU A 135 22.22 -5.37 2.27
C GLU A 135 21.93 -5.72 3.73
N ILE A 136 22.06 -7.01 4.08
CA ILE A 136 21.91 -7.50 5.46
C ILE A 136 23.04 -6.95 6.33
N ASP A 137 24.28 -7.07 5.88
CA ASP A 137 25.46 -6.58 6.61
C ASP A 137 25.42 -5.06 6.81
N ARG A 138 25.00 -4.32 5.79
CA ARG A 138 24.82 -2.87 5.88
C ARG A 138 23.77 -2.49 6.93
N ALA A 139 22.62 -3.15 6.93
CA ALA A 139 21.58 -2.89 7.91
C ALA A 139 22.07 -3.21 9.34
N ALA A 140 22.73 -4.36 9.53
CA ALA A 140 23.30 -4.76 10.81
C ALA A 140 24.34 -3.73 11.32
N HIS A 141 25.21 -3.25 10.42
CA HIS A 141 26.21 -2.22 10.75
C HIS A 141 25.57 -0.91 11.22
N LEU A 142 24.55 -0.41 10.50
CA LEU A 142 23.85 0.82 10.87
C LEU A 142 23.15 0.71 12.23
N ILE A 143 22.49 -0.42 12.50
CA ILE A 143 21.84 -0.67 13.79
C ILE A 143 22.88 -0.70 14.91
N ALA A 144 23.98 -1.44 14.74
CA ALA A 144 25.04 -1.52 15.73
C ALA A 144 25.65 -0.15 16.05
N LYS A 145 25.90 0.67 15.02
CA LYS A 145 26.40 2.04 15.17
C LYS A 145 25.42 2.91 15.96
N GLN A 146 24.13 2.86 15.64
CA GLN A 146 23.11 3.65 16.33
C GLN A 146 22.99 3.23 17.80
N VAL A 147 22.99 1.92 18.09
CA VAL A 147 22.94 1.39 19.46
C VAL A 147 24.15 1.82 20.28
N ARG A 148 25.37 1.77 19.70
CA ARG A 148 26.59 2.26 20.38
C ARG A 148 26.49 3.76 20.71
N THR A 149 26.04 4.56 19.75
CA THR A 149 25.84 6.01 19.94
C THR A 149 24.85 6.28 21.09
N LEU A 150 23.77 5.52 21.19
CA LEU A 150 22.80 5.64 22.29
C LEU A 150 23.37 5.21 23.64
N ARG A 151 24.31 4.25 23.67
CA ARG A 151 24.98 3.79 24.90
C ARG A 151 26.05 4.76 25.39
N GLU A 152 26.76 5.43 24.49
CA GLU A 152 27.79 6.43 24.81
C GLU A 152 27.20 7.77 25.27
N ARG A 153 25.92 8.02 24.96
CA ARG A 153 25.15 9.19 25.44
C ARG A 153 24.51 8.99 26.82
N ARG A 154 24.79 7.87 27.48
CA ARG A 154 24.40 7.57 28.85
C ARG A 154 25.58 7.82 29.78
#